data_AF-A0A8H4MXF7-F1
#
_entry.id   AF-A0A8H4MXF7-F1
#
_cell.length_a   1.000
_cell.length_b   1.000
_cell.length_c   1.000
_cell.angle_alpha   90.00
_cell.angle_beta   90.00
_cell.angle_gamma   90.00
#
_symmetry.space_group_name_H-M   'P 1'
#
loop_
_entity.id
_entity.type
_entity.pdbx_description
1 polymer ?
#
loop_
_entity_poly.entity_id
_entity_poly.type
_entity_poly.pdbx_seq_one_letter_code
_entity_poly.pdbx_strand_id
1 'polypeptide(L)'
;MLVDRGCSVKLRPSKPLIHTNASSARKFIADRDIASAESLARIGEGKWLPNPSPLSGFQKPDLAVLDLDLTAVFYTIALAIQQFRRQDKSEGGFKANWRRRASTSYGKFLPEEGITMNAICPNIIRTNIAPNLFFDKVEARAPRRISAVAQKSRYPDLSAKMHASILVTSLLTGFAVSANAIATISVKGAKFFTSDGDQFYVKGVAYQLVPDDPLINATQCKLDADLMEDLGANSIRVYHVDPTEDHKDCMDTFADKGIYLWLDLDTFTTQIEQSSPTWNETQRSAFEKVMDEFQQYDNTAGFFVGNEVLTTGNGSVAAPYVKEAARDLKAYRDQKNYRDIPVGYSAADIASLRPMLQNYLACSSNASENIDFYALNAYEWCGDSSYTTSGYSELQKNASTYNIPIFFSETGCNTVQPRTFGDQSAIFGDKMADTWSGSIIYEWIEEANNYGIVSYGAKVDATASGAPPDGYPRSGTPTPVSPDFSNLKSQWATLTPTGVKKSAYSPSLTAPACPELTEGVWEVNGNVALPTLGQKFDSSVRSSITAGATGASGVAASASASATKSGAASPAKEVKGMGVGLAGVLAGAVYWL
;
A
#
# COMPACT_ATOMS: atom_id res chain seq x y z
N MET A 1 -63.83 -36.75 6.12
CA MET A 1 -64.22 -35.39 5.68
C MET A 1 -63.16 -34.44 6.23
N LEU A 2 -62.22 -33.99 5.37
CA LEU A 2 -61.00 -33.19 5.68
C LEU A 2 -59.94 -33.96 6.56
N VAL A 3 -58.63 -34.19 6.27
CA VAL A 3 -57.54 -33.60 5.42
C VAL A 3 -56.78 -32.45 6.16
N ASP A 4 -55.45 -32.41 6.38
CA ASP A 4 -54.24 -33.33 6.27
C ASP A 4 -53.00 -32.50 6.79
N ARG A 5 -51.78 -32.90 7.26
CA ARG A 5 -50.93 -34.11 7.58
C ARG A 5 -50.20 -33.86 8.95
N GLY A 6 -49.10 -34.45 9.47
CA GLY A 6 -47.98 -35.35 9.06
C GLY A 6 -46.66 -34.59 8.78
N CYS A 7 -45.43 -34.99 9.18
CA CYS A 7 -44.94 -36.23 9.84
C CYS A 7 -43.58 -36.05 10.60
N SER A 8 -42.98 -37.10 11.21
CA SER A 8 -41.82 -37.04 12.14
C SER A 8 -40.92 -38.32 12.18
N VAL A 9 -40.08 -38.50 13.24
CA VAL A 9 -39.37 -39.72 13.78
C VAL A 9 -37.80 -39.73 13.73
N LYS A 10 -37.14 -40.56 14.61
CA LYS A 10 -35.78 -40.37 15.18
C LYS A 10 -35.11 -41.70 15.70
N LEU A 11 -33.75 -41.80 15.68
CA LEU A 11 -32.79 -42.59 16.54
C LEU A 11 -32.39 -44.11 16.33
N ARG A 12 -31.05 -44.33 16.18
CA ARG A 12 -30.11 -45.32 16.87
C ARG A 12 -30.17 -46.88 16.54
N PRO A 13 -29.30 -47.79 17.09
CA PRO A 13 -27.88 -48.00 16.66
C PRO A 13 -27.25 -49.45 16.65
N SER A 14 -26.03 -49.60 16.08
CA SER A 14 -24.85 -50.45 16.51
C SER A 14 -24.53 -51.91 16.03
N LYS A 15 -23.21 -52.11 15.69
CA LYS A 15 -22.33 -53.34 15.81
C LYS A 15 -22.53 -54.54 14.80
N PRO A 16 -21.65 -55.60 14.73
CA PRO A 16 -20.53 -55.70 13.73
C PRO A 16 -20.33 -57.10 13.02
N LEU A 17 -19.25 -57.30 12.22
CA LEU A 17 -18.35 -58.51 12.08
C LEU A 17 -17.90 -59.01 10.65
N ILE A 18 -16.64 -59.50 10.60
CA ILE A 18 -16.06 -60.65 9.82
C ILE A 18 -15.62 -60.53 8.31
N HIS A 19 -14.51 -61.24 7.99
CA HIS A 19 -13.83 -61.43 6.68
C HIS A 19 -14.39 -62.59 5.81
N THR A 20 -14.07 -62.62 4.51
CA THR A 20 -13.32 -63.74 3.84
C THR A 20 -12.96 -63.44 2.35
N ASN A 21 -12.34 -64.40 1.64
CA ASN A 21 -11.45 -64.21 0.48
C ASN A 21 -12.07 -64.47 -0.92
N ALA A 22 -11.32 -64.05 -1.95
CA ALA A 22 -11.65 -64.04 -3.39
C ALA A 22 -11.50 -65.39 -4.14
N SER A 23 -12.12 -65.50 -5.32
CA SER A 23 -11.58 -66.29 -6.45
C SER A 23 -12.17 -65.95 -7.85
N SER A 24 -11.28 -65.64 -8.80
CA SER A 24 -11.28 -66.03 -10.23
C SER A 24 -12.49 -65.85 -11.16
N ALA A 25 -12.37 -64.86 -12.05
CA ALA A 25 -13.19 -64.56 -13.23
C ALA A 25 -13.20 -65.60 -14.37
N ARG A 26 -14.23 -65.56 -15.25
CA ARG A 26 -14.10 -65.20 -16.70
C ARG A 26 -15.41 -65.36 -17.53
N LYS A 27 -15.57 -64.48 -18.54
CA LYS A 27 -16.55 -64.46 -19.67
C LYS A 27 -18.03 -64.13 -19.35
N PHE A 28 -18.80 -63.41 -20.20
CA PHE A 28 -18.48 -62.68 -21.45
C PHE A 28 -19.46 -61.50 -21.71
N ILE A 29 -18.91 -60.36 -22.16
CA ILE A 29 -19.47 -59.30 -23.04
C ILE A 29 -20.96 -58.88 -22.89
N ALA A 30 -21.18 -57.64 -22.40
CA ALA A 30 -21.87 -56.58 -23.15
C ALA A 30 -21.60 -55.18 -22.52
N ASP A 31 -21.53 -54.15 -23.38
CA ASP A 31 -21.67 -52.70 -23.14
C ASP A 31 -20.85 -51.92 -22.08
N ARG A 32 -20.09 -50.96 -22.62
CA ARG A 32 -19.73 -49.62 -22.11
C ARG A 32 -18.67 -49.47 -21.00
N ASP A 33 -17.61 -48.76 -21.37
CA ASP A 33 -16.54 -48.20 -20.53
C ASP A 33 -17.00 -47.12 -19.53
N ILE A 34 -15.99 -46.53 -18.87
CA ILE A 34 -16.07 -45.41 -17.91
C ILE A 34 -16.44 -45.87 -16.48
N ALA A 35 -15.62 -46.77 -15.94
CA ALA A 35 -15.32 -46.75 -14.52
C ALA A 35 -14.62 -45.43 -14.19
N SER A 36 -15.32 -44.50 -13.55
CA SER A 36 -14.74 -43.24 -13.06
C SER A 36 -13.81 -43.48 -11.87
N ALA A 37 -12.72 -42.72 -11.79
CA ALA A 37 -11.74 -42.78 -10.70
C ALA A 37 -12.24 -42.17 -9.37
N GLU A 38 -13.40 -42.63 -8.87
CA GLU A 38 -13.96 -42.24 -7.57
C GLU A 38 -13.31 -43.04 -6.42
N SER A 39 -11.99 -42.91 -6.24
CA SER A 39 -11.30 -43.46 -5.05
C SER A 39 -9.89 -42.87 -4.80
N LEU A 40 -9.80 -41.58 -4.45
CA LEU A 40 -8.59 -41.03 -3.80
C LEU A 40 -8.91 -40.02 -2.67
N ALA A 41 -10.03 -40.25 -1.97
CA ALA A 41 -10.43 -39.55 -0.75
C ALA A 41 -11.03 -40.51 0.29
N ARG A 42 -10.43 -41.70 0.44
CA ARG A 42 -10.68 -42.66 1.53
C ARG A 42 -9.37 -43.31 1.96
N ILE A 43 -8.60 -42.58 2.75
CA ILE A 43 -7.67 -43.20 3.72
C ILE A 43 -8.39 -43.18 5.06
N GLY A 44 -8.68 -44.36 5.58
CA GLY A 44 -9.09 -44.55 6.96
C GLY A 44 -7.98 -45.28 7.72
N GLU A 45 -7.83 -44.92 8.98
CA GLU A 45 -7.21 -45.73 10.05
C GLU A 45 -5.70 -46.03 9.94
N GLY A 46 -4.93 -45.37 10.81
CA GLY A 46 -3.54 -45.73 11.15
C GLY A 46 -3.02 -44.87 12.30
N LYS A 47 -2.57 -45.48 13.40
CA LYS A 47 -1.84 -44.76 14.46
C LYS A 47 -0.43 -44.43 13.94
N TRP A 48 -0.14 -43.16 13.71
CA TRP A 48 1.18 -42.71 13.23
C TRP A 48 2.15 -42.27 14.35
N LEU A 49 1.92 -42.72 15.59
CA LEU A 49 2.91 -42.64 16.67
C LEU A 49 2.94 -43.97 17.45
N PRO A 50 4.13 -44.49 17.81
CA PRO A 50 4.22 -45.49 18.86
C PRO A 50 3.71 -44.88 20.17
N ASN A 51 2.92 -45.63 20.95
CA ASN A 51 2.52 -45.18 22.28
C ASN A 51 3.81 -44.95 23.11
N PRO A 52 4.08 -43.74 23.65
CA PRO A 52 5.06 -43.61 24.71
C PRO A 52 4.60 -44.40 25.94
N SER A 53 5.55 -44.82 26.78
CA SER A 53 5.23 -45.42 28.08
C SER A 53 4.44 -44.41 28.94
N PRO A 54 3.53 -44.86 29.83
CA PRO A 54 2.68 -43.96 30.60
C PRO A 54 3.52 -43.12 31.59
N LEU A 55 3.84 -41.90 31.19
CA LEU A 55 4.49 -40.90 32.03
C LEU A 55 3.44 -40.01 32.70
N SER A 56 3.65 -39.74 33.98
CA SER A 56 2.70 -39.03 34.84
C SER A 56 2.94 -37.52 34.83
N GLY A 57 1.97 -36.75 34.33
CA GLY A 57 1.96 -35.28 34.43
C GLY A 57 1.24 -34.61 33.27
N PHE A 58 0.70 -33.41 33.51
CA PHE A 58 0.29 -32.52 32.43
C PHE A 58 1.50 -31.72 31.94
N GLN A 59 1.71 -31.68 30.63
CA GLN A 59 2.75 -30.88 29.99
C GLN A 59 2.06 -29.90 29.03
N LYS A 60 2.36 -28.61 29.17
CA LYS A 60 1.76 -27.55 28.33
C LYS A 60 2.18 -27.77 26.87
N PRO A 61 1.25 -27.68 25.88
CA PRO A 61 1.62 -27.77 24.47
C PRO A 61 2.51 -26.58 24.08
N ASP A 62 3.50 -26.86 23.24
CA ASP A 62 4.22 -25.84 22.49
C ASP A 62 3.33 -25.35 21.33
N LEU A 63 3.48 -24.07 20.98
CA LEU A 63 2.77 -23.41 19.87
C LEU A 63 3.75 -22.78 18.86
N ALA A 64 5.06 -22.99 19.03
CA ALA A 64 6.06 -22.63 18.05
C ALA A 64 6.07 -23.63 16.87
N VAL A 65 5.29 -23.32 15.84
CA VAL A 65 5.54 -23.51 14.38
C VAL A 65 4.19 -23.41 13.66
N LEU A 66 4.09 -22.48 12.71
CA LEU A 66 3.03 -22.47 11.70
C LEU A 66 3.58 -22.13 10.31
N ASP A 67 4.76 -22.69 10.02
CA ASP A 67 5.30 -22.72 8.68
C ASP A 67 4.53 -23.78 7.88
N LEU A 68 3.61 -23.33 7.03
CA LEU A 68 2.71 -24.20 6.28
C LEU A 68 3.46 -24.78 5.07
N ASP A 69 4.22 -25.86 5.30
CA ASP A 69 5.04 -26.50 4.27
C ASP A 69 4.20 -27.06 3.10
N LEU A 70 4.01 -26.22 2.08
CA LEU A 70 3.33 -26.56 0.84
C LEU A 70 4.10 -27.59 0.00
N THR A 71 5.31 -28.00 0.38
CA THR A 71 6.09 -29.04 -0.32
C THR A 71 5.29 -30.33 -0.51
N ALA A 72 4.44 -30.72 0.45
CA ALA A 72 3.53 -31.87 0.29
C ALA A 72 2.50 -31.66 -0.85
N VAL A 73 1.98 -30.44 -1.02
CA VAL A 73 1.05 -30.08 -2.10
C VAL A 73 1.80 -30.02 -3.44
N PHE A 74 2.97 -29.40 -3.48
CA PHE A 74 3.80 -29.33 -4.68
C PHE A 74 4.28 -30.70 -5.15
N TYR A 75 4.69 -31.61 -4.24
CA TYR A 75 4.98 -33.00 -4.61
C TYR A 75 3.74 -33.75 -5.11
N THR A 76 2.56 -33.52 -4.51
CA THR A 76 1.31 -34.14 -4.98
C THR A 76 0.96 -33.69 -6.40
N ILE A 77 1.10 -32.39 -6.70
CA ILE A 77 0.91 -31.82 -8.05
C ILE A 77 1.97 -32.36 -9.02
N ALA A 78 3.24 -32.42 -8.62
CA ALA A 78 4.33 -32.94 -9.45
C ALA A 78 4.14 -34.43 -9.79
N LEU A 79 3.70 -35.25 -8.83
CA LEU A 79 3.39 -36.66 -9.04
C LEU A 79 2.18 -36.84 -9.97
N ALA A 80 1.15 -36.01 -9.84
CA ALA A 80 0.01 -36.01 -10.77
C ALA A 80 0.46 -35.67 -12.20
N ILE A 81 1.28 -34.63 -12.39
CA ILE A 81 1.82 -34.24 -13.71
C ILE A 81 2.70 -35.37 -14.30
N GLN A 82 3.55 -36.01 -13.50
CA GLN A 82 4.34 -37.17 -13.94
C GLN A 82 3.45 -38.34 -14.39
N GLN A 83 2.34 -38.59 -13.68
CA GLN A 83 1.41 -39.67 -14.00
C GLN A 83 0.53 -39.35 -15.22
N PHE A 84 0.16 -38.10 -15.46
CA PHE A 84 -0.50 -37.67 -16.70
C PHE A 84 0.45 -37.75 -17.90
N ARG A 85 1.72 -37.30 -17.76
CA ARG A 85 2.73 -37.40 -18.83
C ARG A 85 2.92 -38.83 -19.36
N ARG A 86 2.76 -39.85 -18.50
CA ARG A 86 2.87 -41.28 -18.82
C ARG A 86 1.64 -41.91 -19.47
N GLN A 87 0.51 -41.21 -19.55
CA GLN A 87 -0.69 -41.70 -20.24
C GLN A 87 -0.62 -41.40 -21.74
N ASP A 88 -1.27 -42.23 -22.55
CA ASP A 88 -1.50 -41.93 -23.96
C ASP A 88 -2.50 -40.76 -24.11
N LYS A 89 -2.44 -40.08 -25.26
CA LYS A 89 -3.41 -39.03 -25.59
C LYS A 89 -4.73 -39.68 -25.98
N SER A 90 -5.85 -39.12 -25.50
CA SER A 90 -7.18 -39.47 -26.00
C SER A 90 -7.34 -39.06 -27.47
N GLU A 91 -8.41 -39.50 -28.14
CA GLU A 91 -8.72 -39.10 -29.53
C GLU A 91 -8.81 -37.57 -29.72
N GLY A 92 -9.10 -36.82 -28.65
CA GLY A 92 -9.09 -35.35 -28.64
C GLY A 92 -7.71 -34.71 -28.39
N GLY A 93 -6.63 -35.50 -28.24
CA GLY A 93 -5.25 -35.02 -28.06
C GLY A 93 -4.80 -34.75 -26.62
N PHE A 94 -5.65 -34.98 -25.61
CA PHE A 94 -5.39 -34.64 -24.20
C PHE A 94 -5.05 -35.85 -23.32
N LYS A 95 -4.25 -35.64 -22.28
CA LYS A 95 -3.81 -36.69 -21.33
C LYS A 95 -4.61 -36.72 -20.00
N ALA A 96 -5.92 -36.49 -20.06
CA ALA A 96 -6.85 -36.67 -18.94
C ALA A 96 -8.31 -36.75 -19.43
N ASN A 97 -9.20 -37.38 -18.65
CA ASN A 97 -10.63 -37.50 -18.96
C ASN A 97 -11.48 -36.51 -18.13
N TRP A 98 -12.17 -35.58 -18.78
CA TRP A 98 -13.00 -34.55 -18.12
C TRP A 98 -14.42 -35.05 -17.82
N ARG A 99 -14.84 -35.04 -16.55
CA ARG A 99 -16.26 -35.02 -16.15
C ARG A 99 -16.57 -33.72 -15.43
N ARG A 100 -17.44 -32.87 -16.01
CA ARG A 100 -17.89 -31.64 -15.36
C ARG A 100 -18.75 -31.96 -14.12
N ARG A 101 -18.29 -31.57 -12.93
CA ARG A 101 -19.17 -31.10 -11.84
C ARG A 101 -19.07 -29.58 -11.77
N ALA A 102 -20.08 -28.91 -11.22
CA ALA A 102 -20.15 -27.46 -11.22
C ALA A 102 -19.28 -26.87 -10.09
N SER A 103 -18.04 -26.53 -10.44
CA SER A 103 -17.15 -25.68 -9.64
C SER A 103 -16.29 -24.87 -10.61
N THR A 104 -16.58 -23.58 -10.74
CA THR A 104 -15.88 -22.66 -11.66
C THR A 104 -14.40 -22.59 -11.25
N SER A 105 -13.46 -22.78 -12.19
CA SER A 105 -12.05 -22.90 -11.84
C SER A 105 -11.10 -22.35 -12.90
N TYR A 106 -10.12 -21.57 -12.45
CA TYR A 106 -8.99 -21.10 -13.24
C TYR A 106 -7.83 -22.08 -13.19
N GLY A 107 -7.08 -22.21 -14.27
CA GLY A 107 -5.82 -22.94 -14.27
C GLY A 107 -5.12 -22.89 -15.62
N LYS A 108 -3.79 -22.97 -15.58
CA LYS A 108 -2.94 -22.78 -16.76
C LYS A 108 -2.88 -24.07 -17.58
N PHE A 109 -3.26 -23.98 -18.85
CA PHE A 109 -3.01 -25.06 -19.82
C PHE A 109 -1.52 -25.11 -20.16
N LEU A 110 -0.96 -26.32 -20.27
CA LEU A 110 0.43 -26.57 -20.68
C LEU A 110 0.41 -27.14 -22.11
N PRO A 111 0.59 -26.31 -23.16
CA PRO A 111 0.19 -26.67 -24.53
C PRO A 111 1.04 -27.78 -25.15
N GLU A 112 2.34 -27.77 -24.90
CA GLU A 112 3.30 -28.76 -25.41
C GLU A 112 3.02 -30.18 -24.87
N GLU A 113 2.52 -30.26 -23.64
CA GLU A 113 2.28 -31.49 -22.90
C GLU A 113 0.85 -32.05 -23.07
N GLY A 114 -0.12 -31.18 -23.35
CA GLY A 114 -1.54 -31.54 -23.44
C GLY A 114 -2.22 -31.74 -22.07
N ILE A 115 -1.80 -30.98 -21.06
CA ILE A 115 -2.26 -31.08 -19.66
C ILE A 115 -2.98 -29.80 -19.22
N THR A 116 -4.15 -29.93 -18.58
CA THR A 116 -4.88 -28.86 -17.90
C THR A 116 -4.89 -29.06 -16.37
N MET A 117 -4.93 -27.97 -15.61
CA MET A 117 -5.08 -27.94 -14.15
C MET A 117 -6.21 -26.97 -13.77
N ASN A 118 -6.75 -27.05 -12.55
CA ASN A 118 -7.90 -26.26 -12.09
C ASN A 118 -7.80 -25.92 -10.59
N ALA A 119 -8.08 -24.66 -10.22
CA ALA A 119 -8.31 -24.17 -8.85
C ALA A 119 -9.56 -23.26 -8.83
N ILE A 120 -10.40 -23.35 -7.80
CA ILE A 120 -11.83 -22.97 -7.87
C ILE A 120 -12.10 -21.53 -7.41
N CYS A 121 -12.72 -20.72 -8.28
CA CYS A 121 -13.42 -19.45 -7.97
C CYS A 121 -14.47 -19.10 -9.07
N PRO A 122 -15.62 -18.49 -8.72
CA PRO A 122 -16.65 -17.95 -9.65
C PRO A 122 -16.17 -16.67 -10.38
N ASN A 123 -16.84 -16.03 -11.37
CA ASN A 123 -17.93 -16.28 -12.36
C ASN A 123 -17.99 -15.00 -13.26
N ILE A 124 -18.65 -14.84 -14.43
CA ILE A 124 -19.31 -15.68 -15.46
C ILE A 124 -19.28 -14.85 -16.78
N ILE A 125 -19.18 -15.47 -17.98
CA ILE A 125 -18.89 -14.75 -19.25
C ILE A 125 -19.76 -15.24 -20.44
N ARG A 126 -20.10 -14.35 -21.39
CA ARG A 126 -20.83 -14.68 -22.65
C ARG A 126 -20.01 -15.59 -23.58
N THR A 127 -20.64 -16.62 -24.17
CA THR A 127 -20.05 -17.49 -25.22
C THR A 127 -21.10 -18.06 -26.18
N ASN A 128 -20.70 -18.38 -27.43
CA ASN A 128 -21.59 -18.79 -28.54
C ASN A 128 -22.23 -20.20 -28.42
N ILE A 129 -22.45 -20.72 -27.19
CA ILE A 129 -22.93 -22.10 -26.95
C ILE A 129 -24.42 -22.14 -26.59
N ALA A 130 -24.96 -21.08 -25.99
CA ALA A 130 -26.40 -20.89 -25.98
C ALA A 130 -26.83 -20.28 -27.33
N PRO A 131 -27.95 -20.70 -27.94
CA PRO A 131 -28.45 -20.05 -29.15
C PRO A 131 -28.71 -18.57 -28.87
N ASN A 132 -28.56 -17.69 -29.85
CA ASN A 132 -28.74 -16.24 -29.66
C ASN A 132 -30.02 -15.93 -28.87
N LEU A 133 -31.12 -16.62 -29.19
CA LEU A 133 -32.42 -16.63 -28.50
C LEU A 133 -32.42 -16.82 -26.95
N PHE A 134 -31.28 -17.19 -26.35
CA PHE A 134 -31.03 -17.16 -24.90
C PHE A 134 -30.46 -15.82 -24.44
N PHE A 135 -29.41 -15.32 -25.09
CA PHE A 135 -28.86 -13.98 -24.84
C PHE A 135 -29.86 -12.89 -25.23
N ASP A 136 -30.57 -13.05 -26.36
CA ASP A 136 -31.70 -12.21 -26.78
C ASP A 136 -32.83 -12.22 -25.73
N LYS A 137 -32.98 -13.27 -24.90
CA LYS A 137 -33.95 -13.31 -23.78
C LYS A 137 -33.45 -12.62 -22.52
N VAL A 138 -32.13 -12.50 -22.34
CA VAL A 138 -31.52 -11.65 -21.32
C VAL A 138 -31.61 -10.18 -21.74
N GLU A 139 -31.36 -9.89 -23.01
CA GLU A 139 -31.42 -8.52 -23.58
C GLU A 139 -32.85 -8.02 -23.82
N ALA A 140 -33.79 -8.86 -24.26
CA ALA A 140 -35.19 -8.47 -24.44
C ALA A 140 -35.97 -8.27 -23.11
N ARG A 141 -35.30 -8.38 -21.96
CA ARG A 141 -35.78 -7.84 -20.67
C ARG A 141 -35.42 -6.37 -20.47
N ALA A 142 -34.60 -5.77 -21.33
CA ALA A 142 -34.46 -4.32 -21.42
C ALA A 142 -35.72 -3.71 -22.08
N PRO A 143 -36.45 -2.79 -21.41
CA PRO A 143 -37.62 -2.15 -22.01
C PRO A 143 -37.22 -1.21 -23.16
N ARG A 144 -38.03 -1.19 -24.22
CA ARG A 144 -37.80 -0.32 -25.39
C ARG A 144 -38.19 1.13 -25.09
N ARG A 145 -37.49 2.08 -25.72
CA ARG A 145 -37.84 3.50 -25.71
C ARG A 145 -39.25 3.74 -26.29
N ILE A 146 -39.97 4.70 -25.70
CA ILE A 146 -41.14 5.37 -26.29
C ILE A 146 -40.77 6.85 -26.46
N SER A 147 -41.24 7.48 -27.55
CA SER A 147 -40.88 8.86 -27.91
C SER A 147 -42.01 9.85 -27.61
N ALA A 148 -41.79 10.77 -26.67
CA ALA A 148 -42.55 12.00 -26.43
C ALA A 148 -41.79 12.85 -25.37
N VAL A 149 -41.78 14.19 -25.36
CA VAL A 149 -42.18 15.20 -26.35
C VAL A 149 -41.19 16.37 -26.19
N ALA A 150 -40.82 17.06 -27.28
CA ALA A 150 -40.03 18.28 -27.19
C ALA A 150 -40.94 19.48 -26.88
N GLN A 151 -40.71 20.19 -25.78
CA GLN A 151 -41.39 21.45 -25.46
C GLN A 151 -40.38 22.59 -25.31
N LYS A 152 -40.70 23.77 -25.86
CA LYS A 152 -39.74 24.81 -26.23
C LYS A 152 -40.18 26.19 -25.75
N SER A 153 -39.62 26.63 -24.62
CA SER A 153 -39.74 27.99 -24.07
C SER A 153 -38.40 28.29 -23.35
N ARG A 154 -37.49 29.18 -23.76
CA ARG A 154 -37.51 30.54 -24.37
C ARG A 154 -37.93 31.69 -23.43
N TYR A 155 -36.87 32.25 -22.82
CA TYR A 155 -36.62 33.69 -22.59
C TYR A 155 -37.33 34.40 -21.42
N PRO A 156 -36.80 35.56 -20.94
CA PRO A 156 -35.53 36.21 -21.32
C PRO A 156 -34.55 36.52 -20.15
N ASP A 157 -33.33 36.90 -20.53
CA ASP A 157 -32.42 37.79 -19.79
C ASP A 157 -33.09 39.12 -19.41
N LEU A 158 -32.65 39.75 -18.31
CA LEU A 158 -33.15 41.05 -17.86
C LEU A 158 -32.09 41.89 -17.13
N SER A 159 -30.90 42.04 -17.73
CA SER A 159 -29.98 43.09 -17.30
C SER A 159 -30.55 44.50 -17.55
N ALA A 160 -30.47 45.38 -16.54
CA ALA A 160 -29.94 46.76 -16.61
C ALA A 160 -30.72 47.85 -15.83
N LYS A 161 -30.00 48.51 -14.90
CA LYS A 161 -30.01 49.99 -14.65
C LYS A 161 -31.28 50.59 -13.99
N MET A 162 -31.24 51.71 -13.23
CA MET A 162 -30.16 52.64 -12.82
C MET A 162 -30.63 53.54 -11.64
N HIS A 163 -29.71 53.92 -10.73
CA HIS A 163 -29.70 55.18 -9.94
C HIS A 163 -30.85 55.48 -8.94
N ALA A 164 -30.69 56.26 -7.86
CA ALA A 164 -29.51 56.78 -7.12
C ALA A 164 -29.93 57.29 -5.71
N SER A 165 -28.98 57.89 -4.97
CA SER A 165 -29.10 58.53 -3.63
C SER A 165 -28.97 57.59 -2.41
N ILE A 166 -28.43 58.00 -1.26
CA ILE A 166 -27.27 58.85 -0.88
C ILE A 166 -27.12 58.73 0.65
N LEU A 167 -25.88 58.67 1.16
CA LEU A 167 -25.45 58.73 2.58
C LEU A 167 -26.46 58.30 3.69
N VAL A 168 -26.22 57.11 4.26
CA VAL A 168 -26.19 56.97 5.73
C VAL A 168 -24.88 56.28 6.10
N THR A 169 -23.93 57.05 6.64
CA THR A 169 -22.64 56.51 7.11
C THR A 169 -22.79 56.10 8.57
N SER A 170 -22.84 54.80 8.84
CA SER A 170 -22.86 54.23 10.19
C SER A 170 -22.04 52.94 10.22
N LEU A 171 -21.34 52.71 11.32
CA LEU A 171 -20.33 51.66 11.43
C LEU A 171 -20.96 50.26 11.34
N LEU A 172 -20.85 49.63 10.17
CA LEU A 172 -20.43 48.24 10.12
C LEU A 172 -18.93 48.25 9.81
N THR A 173 -18.09 48.21 10.86
CA THR A 173 -16.76 47.62 10.71
C THR A 173 -16.99 46.16 10.34
N GLY A 174 -16.83 45.85 9.07
CA GLY A 174 -16.95 44.48 8.59
C GLY A 174 -15.95 43.61 9.33
N PHE A 175 -16.45 42.67 10.13
CA PHE A 175 -15.77 41.39 10.26
C PHE A 175 -15.80 40.75 8.87
N ALA A 176 -14.83 41.13 8.04
CA ALA A 176 -14.33 40.23 7.03
C ALA A 176 -13.88 39.00 7.82
N VAL A 177 -14.69 37.94 7.76
CA VAL A 177 -14.21 36.60 8.10
C VAL A 177 -13.18 36.32 7.02
N SER A 178 -11.91 36.59 7.35
CA SER A 178 -10.80 35.99 6.65
C SER A 178 -10.97 34.49 6.83
N ALA A 179 -11.55 33.86 5.82
CA ALA A 179 -11.33 32.44 5.56
C ALA A 179 -9.83 32.31 5.30
N ASN A 180 -9.07 32.17 6.38
CA ASN A 180 -7.64 31.92 6.32
C ASN A 180 -7.50 30.55 5.67
N ALA A 181 -6.93 30.51 4.47
CA ALA A 181 -6.59 29.26 3.82
C ALA A 181 -5.76 28.40 4.79
N ILE A 182 -6.08 27.11 4.84
CA ILE A 182 -5.46 26.17 5.77
C ILE A 182 -3.93 26.21 5.66
N ALA A 183 -3.24 26.22 6.79
CA ALA A 183 -1.80 26.47 6.83
C ALA A 183 -1.02 25.33 6.15
N THR A 184 -0.43 25.60 4.99
CA THR A 184 0.24 24.57 4.16
C THR A 184 1.37 23.85 4.91
N ILE A 185 1.48 22.54 4.68
CA ILE A 185 2.55 21.71 5.27
C ILE A 185 3.85 21.88 4.46
N SER A 186 4.97 21.83 5.19
CA SER A 186 6.33 21.98 4.68
C SER A 186 7.32 21.20 5.55
N VAL A 187 8.45 20.79 4.98
CA VAL A 187 9.52 20.08 5.72
C VAL A 187 10.61 21.05 6.16
N LYS A 188 11.18 20.84 7.35
CA LYS A 188 12.45 21.45 7.76
C LYS A 188 13.20 20.45 8.64
N GLY A 189 14.26 19.83 8.12
CA GLY A 189 14.96 18.73 8.80
C GLY A 189 14.00 17.58 9.13
N ALA A 190 14.21 16.92 10.27
CA ALA A 190 13.43 15.75 10.69
C ALA A 190 11.97 16.01 11.14
N LYS A 191 11.37 17.16 10.82
CA LYS A 191 10.04 17.56 11.30
C LYS A 191 9.22 18.27 10.22
N PHE A 192 7.91 18.00 10.18
CA PHE A 192 6.93 18.78 9.42
C PHE A 192 6.54 20.05 10.17
N PHE A 193 6.22 21.11 9.43
CA PHE A 193 5.71 22.36 9.96
C PHE A 193 4.61 22.95 9.07
N THR A 194 3.59 23.51 9.69
CA THR A 194 2.60 24.38 9.06
C THR A 194 3.23 25.72 8.63
N SER A 195 2.55 26.47 7.76
CA SER A 195 3.06 27.74 7.22
C SER A 195 3.07 28.89 8.25
N ASP A 196 2.20 28.84 9.27
CA ASP A 196 2.23 29.73 10.45
C ASP A 196 3.31 29.34 11.49
N GLY A 197 3.90 28.15 11.34
CA GLY A 197 5.16 27.78 11.98
C GLY A 197 5.06 26.90 13.23
N ASP A 198 3.96 26.16 13.43
CA ASP A 198 3.89 25.06 14.40
C ASP A 198 4.45 23.75 13.82
N GLN A 199 4.92 22.85 14.68
CA GLN A 199 5.27 21.49 14.26
C GLN A 199 3.98 20.71 13.99
N PHE A 200 3.87 20.13 12.81
CA PHE A 200 2.72 19.30 12.45
C PHE A 200 2.90 17.86 12.94
N TYR A 201 1.81 17.28 13.44
CA TYR A 201 1.70 15.88 13.82
C TYR A 201 0.49 15.26 13.14
N VAL A 202 0.70 14.17 12.41
CA VAL A 202 -0.33 13.40 11.72
C VAL A 202 -1.19 12.65 12.74
N LYS A 203 -2.48 12.96 12.81
CA LYS A 203 -3.54 12.13 13.40
C LYS A 203 -4.49 11.74 12.26
N GLY A 204 -4.12 10.70 11.52
CA GLY A 204 -4.77 10.38 10.26
C GLY A 204 -5.66 9.14 10.30
N VAL A 205 -6.53 9.02 9.29
CA VAL A 205 -7.25 7.77 8.98
C VAL A 205 -7.05 7.42 7.49
N ALA A 206 -6.92 6.14 7.17
CA ALA A 206 -6.95 5.68 5.79
C ALA A 206 -8.39 5.77 5.24
N TYR A 207 -8.58 6.46 4.12
CA TYR A 207 -9.88 6.83 3.56
C TYR A 207 -9.93 6.46 2.07
N GLN A 208 -10.23 5.19 1.76
CA GLN A 208 -10.40 4.69 0.40
C GLN A 208 -11.78 4.04 0.25
N LEU A 209 -12.84 4.86 0.25
CA LEU A 209 -14.23 4.37 0.23
C LEU A 209 -14.59 3.51 -0.99
N VAL A 210 -13.85 3.61 -2.09
CA VAL A 210 -14.00 2.81 -3.31
C VAL A 210 -12.61 2.52 -3.92
N PRO A 211 -12.46 1.47 -4.74
CA PRO A 211 -11.17 1.13 -5.36
C PRO A 211 -10.60 2.22 -6.29
N ASP A 212 -11.47 3.08 -6.83
CA ASP A 212 -11.12 4.15 -7.76
C ASP A 212 -10.86 5.47 -7.00
N ASP A 213 -11.87 6.34 -6.82
CA ASP A 213 -11.72 7.67 -6.20
C ASP A 213 -12.77 7.97 -5.10
N PRO A 214 -12.36 8.32 -3.86
CA PRO A 214 -13.27 8.67 -2.76
C PRO A 214 -13.47 10.19 -2.54
N LEU A 215 -12.80 11.04 -3.32
CA LEU A 215 -12.75 12.51 -3.25
C LEU A 215 -13.60 13.21 -4.32
N ILE A 216 -14.32 12.48 -5.16
CA ILE A 216 -15.26 13.02 -6.17
C ILE A 216 -16.73 13.11 -5.68
N ASN A 217 -17.02 12.79 -4.41
CA ASN A 217 -18.38 12.79 -3.86
C ASN A 217 -18.52 13.76 -2.68
N ALA A 218 -18.71 15.05 -2.98
CA ALA A 218 -18.85 16.14 -2.01
C ALA A 218 -19.86 15.87 -0.88
N THR A 219 -20.96 15.17 -1.16
CA THR A 219 -21.97 14.83 -0.13
C THR A 219 -21.42 13.80 0.85
N GLN A 220 -20.64 12.83 0.37
CA GLN A 220 -20.04 11.81 1.21
C GLN A 220 -18.84 12.35 1.99
N CYS A 221 -17.91 13.03 1.30
CA CYS A 221 -16.76 13.71 1.92
C CYS A 221 -17.19 14.59 3.10
N LYS A 222 -18.33 15.29 2.99
CA LYS A 222 -18.87 16.09 4.10
C LYS A 222 -19.36 15.27 5.28
N LEU A 223 -20.15 14.22 5.04
CA LEU A 223 -20.67 13.36 6.10
C LEU A 223 -19.54 12.66 6.87
N ASP A 224 -18.45 12.32 6.18
CA ASP A 224 -17.27 11.72 6.79
C ASP A 224 -16.38 12.77 7.47
N ALA A 225 -16.12 13.92 6.85
CA ALA A 225 -15.33 15.00 7.45
C ALA A 225 -15.97 15.59 8.73
N ASP A 226 -17.30 15.70 8.78
CA ASP A 226 -18.06 16.08 9.99
C ASP A 226 -17.82 15.07 11.15
N LEU A 227 -17.59 13.78 10.85
CA LEU A 227 -17.31 12.75 11.85
C LEU A 227 -15.81 12.57 12.14
N MET A 228 -14.93 12.86 11.18
CA MET A 228 -13.47 12.91 11.38
C MET A 228 -13.06 14.07 12.29
N GLU A 229 -13.73 15.23 12.18
CA GLU A 229 -13.60 16.33 13.13
C GLU A 229 -14.00 15.90 14.55
N ASP A 230 -15.15 15.21 14.70
CA ASP A 230 -15.60 14.67 15.99
C ASP A 230 -14.68 13.57 16.55
N LEU A 231 -13.98 12.82 15.69
CA LEU A 231 -12.92 11.88 16.08
C LEU A 231 -11.63 12.59 16.56
N GLY A 232 -11.39 13.83 16.12
CA GLY A 232 -10.15 14.57 16.35
C GLY A 232 -9.03 14.21 15.37
N ALA A 233 -9.38 13.74 14.17
CA ALA A 233 -8.43 13.55 13.06
C ALA A 233 -8.04 14.89 12.43
N ASN A 234 -6.81 14.99 11.93
CA ASN A 234 -6.33 16.13 11.13
C ASN A 234 -5.72 15.68 9.79
N SER A 235 -5.88 14.42 9.41
CA SER A 235 -5.32 13.88 8.17
C SER A 235 -6.16 12.74 7.61
N ILE A 236 -6.12 12.59 6.29
CA ILE A 236 -6.56 11.39 5.57
C ILE A 236 -5.41 10.87 4.70
N ARG A 237 -5.31 9.55 4.56
CA ARG A 237 -4.56 8.92 3.48
C ARG A 237 -5.51 8.42 2.41
N VAL A 238 -5.25 8.81 1.16
CA VAL A 238 -5.96 8.30 -0.02
C VAL A 238 -4.92 7.64 -0.92
N TYR A 239 -5.25 6.45 -1.43
CA TYR A 239 -4.32 5.59 -2.16
C TYR A 239 -4.49 5.77 -3.67
N HIS A 240 -5.73 5.97 -4.15
CA HIS A 240 -6.05 6.13 -5.56
C HIS A 240 -7.08 7.24 -5.78
N VAL A 241 -6.94 7.94 -6.92
CA VAL A 241 -7.77 9.06 -7.40
C VAL A 241 -7.79 9.09 -8.94
N ASP A 242 -8.79 9.74 -9.55
CA ASP A 242 -8.83 10.03 -10.99
C ASP A 242 -8.47 11.51 -11.25
N PRO A 243 -7.25 11.84 -11.75
CA PRO A 243 -6.81 13.22 -11.97
C PRO A 243 -7.47 13.88 -13.19
N THR A 244 -8.66 13.45 -13.60
CA THR A 244 -9.50 14.08 -14.63
C THR A 244 -10.89 14.52 -14.13
N GLU A 245 -11.25 14.19 -12.89
CA GLU A 245 -12.48 14.65 -12.21
C GLU A 245 -12.23 15.91 -11.34
N ASP A 246 -13.29 16.49 -10.78
CA ASP A 246 -13.23 17.70 -9.93
C ASP A 246 -13.31 17.34 -8.43
N HIS A 247 -12.18 17.48 -7.73
CA HIS A 247 -12.05 17.16 -6.30
C HIS A 247 -12.37 18.35 -5.39
N LYS A 248 -12.61 19.55 -5.95
CA LYS A 248 -12.54 20.81 -5.21
C LYS A 248 -13.52 20.86 -4.04
N ASP A 249 -14.76 20.44 -4.23
CA ASP A 249 -15.77 20.49 -3.16
C ASP A 249 -15.43 19.54 -1.98
N CYS A 250 -14.75 18.41 -2.25
CA CYS A 250 -14.24 17.54 -1.18
C CYS A 250 -12.99 18.11 -0.52
N MET A 251 -12.03 18.62 -1.30
CA MET A 251 -10.79 19.19 -0.78
C MET A 251 -11.04 20.44 0.08
N ASP A 252 -11.92 21.34 -0.34
CA ASP A 252 -12.41 22.47 0.46
C ASP A 252 -13.11 21.96 1.74
N THR A 253 -13.96 20.93 1.64
CA THR A 253 -14.67 20.35 2.79
C THR A 253 -13.71 19.78 3.84
N PHE A 254 -12.61 19.12 3.43
CA PHE A 254 -11.58 18.67 4.36
C PHE A 254 -10.75 19.85 4.90
N ALA A 255 -10.45 20.87 4.08
CA ALA A 255 -9.72 22.07 4.49
C ALA A 255 -10.48 22.88 5.57
N ASP A 256 -11.80 23.06 5.41
CA ASP A 256 -12.69 23.71 6.38
C ASP A 256 -12.71 23.00 7.75
N LYS A 257 -12.33 21.71 7.79
CA LYS A 257 -12.20 20.88 9.01
C LYS A 257 -10.77 20.79 9.56
N GLY A 258 -9.80 21.44 8.91
CA GLY A 258 -8.37 21.30 9.28
C GLY A 258 -7.77 19.93 8.93
N ILE A 259 -8.38 19.20 7.99
CA ILE A 259 -7.98 17.85 7.58
C ILE A 259 -7.10 17.93 6.33
N TYR A 260 -5.90 17.33 6.43
CA TYR A 260 -4.88 17.32 5.40
C TYR A 260 -4.86 16.01 4.59
N LEU A 261 -4.60 16.11 3.30
CA LEU A 261 -4.47 14.95 2.40
C LEU A 261 -3.02 14.48 2.29
N TRP A 262 -2.80 13.20 2.55
CA TRP A 262 -1.61 12.44 2.15
C TRP A 262 -2.03 11.51 1.00
N LEU A 263 -1.44 11.70 -0.18
CA LEU A 263 -1.92 11.05 -1.42
C LEU A 263 -0.83 10.19 -2.05
N ASP A 264 -1.11 8.90 -2.24
CA ASP A 264 -0.29 8.05 -3.10
C ASP A 264 -0.53 8.41 -4.58
N LEU A 265 0.55 8.54 -5.36
CA LEU A 265 0.51 8.99 -6.76
C LEU A 265 0.31 7.85 -7.77
N ASP A 266 0.38 6.60 -7.31
CA ASP A 266 0.26 5.41 -8.13
C ASP A 266 -1.16 4.82 -8.18
N THR A 267 -1.33 3.93 -9.16
CA THR A 267 -2.51 3.09 -9.37
C THR A 267 -2.05 1.65 -9.51
N PHE A 268 -2.97 0.70 -9.39
CA PHE A 268 -2.76 -0.71 -9.76
C PHE A 268 -2.17 -0.95 -11.17
N THR A 269 -2.10 0.07 -12.05
CA THR A 269 -1.51 -0.02 -13.39
C THR A 269 -0.20 0.76 -13.57
N THR A 270 0.20 1.56 -12.58
CA THR A 270 1.36 2.48 -12.66
C THR A 270 2.37 2.32 -11.52
N GLN A 271 2.03 1.58 -10.47
CA GLN A 271 2.92 1.20 -9.35
C GLN A 271 4.27 0.63 -9.80
N ILE A 272 5.28 0.71 -8.94
CA ILE A 272 6.61 0.11 -9.18
C ILE A 272 6.59 -1.35 -8.69
N GLU A 273 6.83 -2.30 -9.59
CA GLU A 273 6.76 -3.74 -9.30
C GLU A 273 8.06 -4.30 -8.66
N GLN A 274 8.00 -4.84 -7.44
CA GLN A 274 9.16 -5.38 -6.72
C GLN A 274 10.01 -6.36 -7.56
N SER A 275 9.37 -7.27 -8.29
CA SER A 275 10.06 -8.37 -8.98
C SER A 275 10.58 -8.02 -10.38
N SER A 276 10.13 -6.90 -10.95
CA SER A 276 10.52 -6.42 -12.27
C SER A 276 10.52 -4.89 -12.29
N PRO A 277 11.29 -4.23 -11.40
CA PRO A 277 11.11 -2.82 -11.15
C PRO A 277 11.49 -1.99 -12.38
N THR A 278 10.70 -0.95 -12.58
CA THR A 278 10.79 -0.03 -13.70
C THR A 278 10.19 1.30 -13.26
N TRP A 279 10.81 2.37 -13.71
CA TRP A 279 10.28 3.71 -13.73
C TRP A 279 10.36 4.19 -15.18
N ASN A 280 9.26 4.63 -15.76
CA ASN A 280 9.20 4.97 -17.18
C ASN A 280 8.20 6.08 -17.47
N GLU A 281 8.31 6.68 -18.67
CA GLU A 281 7.49 7.81 -19.13
C GLU A 281 5.98 7.64 -18.88
N THR A 282 5.43 6.42 -19.03
CA THR A 282 3.99 6.17 -18.81
C THR A 282 3.61 6.22 -17.32
N GLN A 283 4.47 5.74 -16.43
CA GLN A 283 4.26 5.84 -14.97
C GLN A 283 4.43 7.30 -14.54
N ARG A 284 5.53 7.93 -14.97
CA ARG A 284 5.84 9.34 -14.73
C ARG A 284 4.69 10.27 -15.17
N SER A 285 4.26 10.17 -16.43
CA SER A 285 3.13 10.94 -17.00
C SER A 285 1.77 10.67 -16.34
N ALA A 286 1.63 9.63 -15.49
CA ALA A 286 0.43 9.41 -14.69
C ALA A 286 0.55 10.11 -13.32
N PHE A 287 1.66 9.88 -12.60
CA PHE A 287 1.95 10.52 -11.32
C PHE A 287 2.00 12.06 -11.45
N GLU A 288 2.55 12.56 -12.56
CA GLU A 288 2.59 13.99 -12.89
C GLU A 288 1.19 14.62 -13.03
N LYS A 289 0.17 13.87 -13.48
CA LYS A 289 -1.22 14.38 -13.56
C LYS A 289 -1.87 14.47 -12.19
N VAL A 290 -1.67 13.44 -11.35
CA VAL A 290 -2.15 13.45 -9.96
C VAL A 290 -1.49 14.60 -9.20
N MET A 291 -0.20 14.85 -9.44
CA MET A 291 0.48 16.02 -8.89
C MET A 291 -0.07 17.35 -9.44
N ASP A 292 -0.27 17.48 -10.75
CA ASP A 292 -0.79 18.71 -11.39
C ASP A 292 -2.16 19.13 -10.83
N GLU A 293 -3.05 18.16 -10.61
CA GLU A 293 -4.38 18.35 -10.03
C GLU A 293 -4.30 18.64 -8.52
N PHE A 294 -3.63 17.78 -7.74
CA PHE A 294 -3.69 17.91 -6.27
C PHE A 294 -2.76 18.96 -5.66
N GLN A 295 -1.80 19.50 -6.42
CA GLN A 295 -0.91 20.56 -5.89
C GLN A 295 -1.62 21.90 -5.62
N GLN A 296 -2.78 22.14 -6.24
CA GLN A 296 -3.50 23.42 -6.12
C GLN A 296 -4.21 23.58 -4.76
N TYR A 297 -4.38 22.51 -4.00
CA TYR A 297 -5.06 22.52 -2.70
C TYR A 297 -4.06 22.71 -1.56
N ASP A 298 -4.31 23.67 -0.67
CA ASP A 298 -3.39 24.01 0.44
C ASP A 298 -3.32 22.89 1.51
N ASN A 299 -4.38 22.08 1.64
CA ASN A 299 -4.39 20.90 2.53
C ASN A 299 -3.70 19.65 1.95
N THR A 300 -3.21 19.65 0.71
CA THR A 300 -2.33 18.57 0.23
C THR A 300 -0.99 18.65 0.99
N ALA A 301 -0.78 17.73 1.93
CA ALA A 301 0.33 17.76 2.87
C ALA A 301 1.58 17.01 2.40
N GLY A 302 1.41 15.98 1.57
CA GLY A 302 2.51 15.20 1.01
C GLY A 302 2.04 14.16 0.01
N PHE A 303 2.94 13.78 -0.89
CA PHE A 303 2.72 12.74 -1.90
C PHE A 303 3.56 11.50 -1.60
N PHE A 304 3.02 10.30 -1.79
CA PHE A 304 3.81 9.06 -1.82
C PHE A 304 4.11 8.65 -3.26
N VAL A 305 5.34 8.19 -3.54
CA VAL A 305 5.73 7.63 -4.86
C VAL A 305 5.57 6.12 -4.98
N GLY A 306 4.81 5.53 -4.07
CA GLY A 306 4.55 4.10 -3.99
C GLY A 306 4.30 3.63 -2.56
N ASN A 307 3.43 2.63 -2.44
CA ASN A 307 3.15 1.90 -1.21
C ASN A 307 3.74 0.48 -1.26
N GLU A 308 4.44 0.05 -0.22
CA GLU A 308 4.91 -1.34 0.00
C GLU A 308 5.66 -2.02 -1.17
N VAL A 309 6.21 -1.24 -2.11
CA VAL A 309 7.04 -1.72 -3.26
C VAL A 309 8.14 -2.71 -2.86
N LEU A 310 8.55 -2.74 -1.58
CA LEU A 310 9.47 -3.73 -1.03
C LEU A 310 8.84 -4.47 0.17
N THR A 311 8.49 -5.74 -0.06
CA THR A 311 7.94 -6.68 0.94
C THR A 311 8.91 -7.82 1.30
N THR A 312 10.03 -7.98 0.59
CA THR A 312 10.99 -9.08 0.79
C THR A 312 12.45 -8.62 0.66
N GLY A 313 13.38 -9.31 1.34
CA GLY A 313 14.81 -8.95 1.35
C GLY A 313 15.44 -8.85 -0.05
N ASN A 314 15.18 -9.84 -0.91
CA ASN A 314 15.60 -9.84 -2.31
C ASN A 314 14.85 -8.82 -3.21
N GLY A 315 13.82 -8.14 -2.67
CA GLY A 315 13.14 -7.01 -3.29
C GLY A 315 13.85 -5.67 -3.16
N SER A 316 14.90 -5.59 -2.34
CA SER A 316 15.82 -4.44 -2.20
C SER A 316 16.28 -3.83 -3.54
N VAL A 317 16.38 -4.63 -4.60
CA VAL A 317 16.69 -4.19 -5.98
C VAL A 317 15.69 -3.19 -6.58
N ALA A 318 14.50 -3.03 -5.99
CA ALA A 318 13.51 -2.03 -6.40
C ALA A 318 13.72 -0.65 -5.74
N ALA A 319 14.47 -0.55 -4.63
CA ALA A 319 14.70 0.71 -3.93
C ALA A 319 15.34 1.83 -4.78
N PRO A 320 16.27 1.55 -5.73
CA PRO A 320 16.77 2.58 -6.65
C PRO A 320 15.69 3.18 -7.54
N TYR A 321 14.65 2.44 -7.91
CA TYR A 321 13.54 2.91 -8.74
C TYR A 321 12.54 3.78 -7.97
N VAL A 322 12.25 3.41 -6.71
CA VAL A 322 11.48 4.26 -5.78
C VAL A 322 12.18 5.62 -5.59
N LYS A 323 13.51 5.58 -5.39
CA LYS A 323 14.36 6.76 -5.26
C LYS A 323 14.45 7.59 -6.56
N GLU A 324 14.39 6.91 -7.71
CA GLU A 324 14.29 7.55 -9.04
C GLU A 324 12.98 8.32 -9.24
N ALA A 325 11.85 7.71 -8.89
CA ALA A 325 10.54 8.34 -9.01
C ALA A 325 10.45 9.60 -8.12
N ALA A 326 10.92 9.53 -6.88
CA ALA A 326 10.98 10.69 -5.98
C ALA A 326 11.85 11.83 -6.55
N ARG A 327 13.04 11.51 -7.09
CA ARG A 327 13.91 12.49 -7.76
C ARG A 327 13.18 13.20 -8.90
N ASP A 328 12.55 12.45 -9.80
CA ASP A 328 11.94 12.99 -11.01
C ASP A 328 10.68 13.81 -10.72
N LEU A 329 9.86 13.38 -9.77
CA LEU A 329 8.62 14.07 -9.41
C LEU A 329 8.90 15.35 -8.59
N LYS A 330 9.93 15.36 -7.75
CA LYS A 330 10.47 16.60 -7.15
C LYS A 330 10.99 17.54 -8.23
N ALA A 331 11.79 17.06 -9.17
CA ALA A 331 12.29 17.88 -10.28
C ALA A 331 11.16 18.45 -11.15
N TYR A 332 10.05 17.72 -11.35
CA TYR A 332 8.87 18.19 -12.05
C TYR A 332 8.09 19.27 -11.29
N ARG A 333 7.80 19.03 -10.00
CA ARG A 333 7.20 20.00 -9.06
C ARG A 333 7.95 21.34 -9.10
N ASP A 334 9.27 21.26 -8.98
CA ASP A 334 10.18 22.41 -8.96
C ASP A 334 10.22 23.10 -10.35
N GLN A 335 10.27 22.33 -11.45
CA GLN A 335 10.22 22.87 -12.82
C GLN A 335 8.90 23.61 -13.12
N LYS A 336 7.77 23.12 -12.58
CA LYS A 336 6.45 23.74 -12.70
C LYS A 336 6.31 25.00 -11.83
N ASN A 337 7.20 25.21 -10.86
CA ASN A 337 7.09 26.24 -9.81
C ASN A 337 5.87 26.04 -8.90
N TYR A 338 5.53 24.77 -8.61
CA TYR A 338 4.51 24.42 -7.63
C TYR A 338 5.02 24.68 -6.19
N ARG A 339 4.11 24.61 -5.22
CA ARG A 339 4.47 24.60 -3.79
C ARG A 339 5.45 23.45 -3.52
N ASP A 340 6.35 23.63 -2.56
CA ASP A 340 7.25 22.59 -2.02
C ASP A 340 6.48 21.49 -1.24
N ILE A 341 5.51 20.84 -1.89
CA ILE A 341 4.77 19.70 -1.35
C ILE A 341 5.77 18.54 -1.25
N PRO A 342 6.00 17.99 -0.04
CA PRO A 342 7.03 16.99 0.14
C PRO A 342 6.64 15.65 -0.52
N VAL A 343 7.63 14.99 -1.09
CA VAL A 343 7.49 13.72 -1.83
C VAL A 343 8.21 12.59 -1.08
N GLY A 344 7.45 11.59 -0.61
CA GLY A 344 7.89 10.52 0.29
C GLY A 344 7.55 9.11 -0.21
N TYR A 345 7.67 8.14 0.69
CA TYR A 345 7.43 6.71 0.42
C TYR A 345 6.84 5.99 1.63
N SER A 346 5.88 5.08 1.40
CA SER A 346 5.26 4.23 2.42
C SER A 346 5.81 2.81 2.35
N ALA A 347 6.44 2.36 3.43
CA ALA A 347 7.12 1.07 3.51
C ALA A 347 6.32 0.02 4.30
N ALA A 348 6.41 -1.24 3.87
CA ALA A 348 5.95 -2.38 4.65
C ALA A 348 6.88 -2.61 5.87
N ASP A 349 6.32 -3.03 7.00
CA ASP A 349 7.11 -3.34 8.20
C ASP A 349 7.84 -4.69 8.13
N ILE A 350 8.86 -4.75 7.26
CA ILE A 350 9.66 -5.96 7.05
C ILE A 350 10.93 -5.88 7.90
N ALA A 351 10.99 -6.63 8.99
CA ALA A 351 12.11 -6.65 9.94
C ALA A 351 13.49 -6.91 9.29
N SER A 352 13.56 -7.63 8.16
CA SER A 352 14.80 -7.85 7.42
C SER A 352 15.21 -6.69 6.49
N LEU A 353 14.28 -5.78 6.15
CA LEU A 353 14.57 -4.56 5.38
C LEU A 353 14.78 -3.33 6.29
N ARG A 354 14.33 -3.38 7.55
CA ARG A 354 14.59 -2.35 8.57
C ARG A 354 16.05 -2.41 9.06
N PRO A 355 16.75 -1.28 9.29
CA PRO A 355 16.45 0.10 8.85
C PRO A 355 17.07 0.42 7.48
N MET A 356 17.46 -0.58 6.69
CA MET A 356 18.21 -0.40 5.45
C MET A 356 17.41 0.35 4.38
N LEU A 357 16.14 0.03 4.19
CA LEU A 357 15.26 0.74 3.25
C LEU A 357 15.04 2.21 3.67
N GLN A 358 14.73 2.45 4.95
CA GLN A 358 14.62 3.78 5.56
C GLN A 358 15.88 4.62 5.27
N ASN A 359 17.06 4.07 5.56
CA ASN A 359 18.32 4.80 5.41
C ASN A 359 18.67 5.01 3.93
N TYR A 360 18.50 4.01 3.07
CA TYR A 360 18.83 4.11 1.65
C TYR A 360 18.08 5.25 0.93
N LEU A 361 16.81 5.48 1.27
CA LEU A 361 16.02 6.54 0.63
C LEU A 361 16.40 7.96 1.08
N ALA A 362 17.21 8.11 2.14
CA ALA A 362 17.66 9.40 2.67
C ALA A 362 19.19 9.64 2.57
N CYS A 363 19.97 8.67 2.10
CA CYS A 363 21.44 8.65 2.27
C CYS A 363 22.29 9.35 1.20
N SER A 364 21.71 9.92 0.13
CA SER A 364 22.53 10.54 -0.93
C SER A 364 23.09 11.89 -0.49
N SER A 365 24.32 12.18 -0.91
CA SER A 365 24.89 13.54 -0.84
C SER A 365 24.20 14.52 -1.80
N ASN A 366 23.51 14.02 -2.82
CA ASN A 366 22.66 14.82 -3.70
C ASN A 366 21.23 14.87 -3.12
N ALA A 367 20.86 15.98 -2.49
CA ALA A 367 19.60 16.08 -1.75
C ALA A 367 18.32 15.98 -2.62
N SER A 368 18.41 16.14 -3.94
CA SER A 368 17.27 15.90 -4.84
C SER A 368 16.95 14.41 -5.04
N GLU A 369 17.91 13.52 -4.78
CA GLU A 369 17.71 12.06 -4.83
C GLU A 369 17.14 11.49 -3.54
N ASN A 370 17.11 12.25 -2.44
CA ASN A 370 16.53 11.78 -1.19
C ASN A 370 15.02 12.06 -1.18
N ILE A 371 14.24 11.17 -0.55
CA ILE A 371 12.83 11.42 -0.28
C ILE A 371 12.69 12.54 0.77
N ASP A 372 11.60 13.31 0.72
CA ASP A 372 11.36 14.44 1.64
C ASP A 372 10.82 13.98 3.00
N PHE A 373 10.25 12.77 3.08
CA PHE A 373 9.83 12.07 4.30
C PHE A 373 9.72 10.56 4.07
N TYR A 374 9.79 9.76 5.13
CA TYR A 374 9.56 8.30 5.11
C TYR A 374 8.33 7.95 5.95
N ALA A 375 7.58 6.92 5.57
CA ALA A 375 6.52 6.38 6.42
C ALA A 375 6.53 4.85 6.46
N LEU A 376 5.95 4.29 7.53
CA LEU A 376 5.97 2.85 7.80
C LEU A 376 4.56 2.34 8.17
N ASN A 377 4.15 1.24 7.54
CA ASN A 377 2.91 0.51 7.84
C ASN A 377 3.16 -0.46 9.02
N ALA A 378 3.05 0.04 10.25
CA ALA A 378 3.59 -0.63 11.45
C ALA A 378 2.52 -1.29 12.33
N TYR A 379 2.22 -2.55 12.03
CA TYR A 379 1.23 -3.36 12.74
C TYR A 379 1.76 -4.11 13.98
N GLU A 380 2.99 -3.83 14.44
CA GLU A 380 3.66 -4.57 15.55
C GLU A 380 2.95 -4.45 16.92
N TRP A 381 2.08 -3.46 17.12
CA TRP A 381 1.31 -3.29 18.38
C TRP A 381 -0.10 -3.86 18.24
N CYS A 382 -0.34 -5.05 18.80
CA CYS A 382 -1.66 -5.69 18.86
C CYS A 382 -2.14 -5.84 20.32
N GLY A 383 -3.37 -5.41 20.61
CA GLY A 383 -4.02 -5.62 21.91
C GLY A 383 -3.36 -4.91 23.10
N ASP A 384 -3.39 -5.57 24.26
CA ASP A 384 -2.69 -5.11 25.48
C ASP A 384 -1.19 -5.40 25.36
N SER A 385 -0.44 -4.38 24.92
CA SER A 385 0.99 -4.43 24.66
C SER A 385 1.65 -3.16 25.21
N SER A 386 2.96 -3.03 25.04
CA SER A 386 3.75 -1.89 25.53
C SER A 386 4.82 -1.49 24.53
N TYR A 387 5.32 -0.26 24.65
CA TYR A 387 6.42 0.30 23.84
C TYR A 387 7.64 -0.63 23.66
N THR A 388 7.95 -1.48 24.64
CA THR A 388 9.02 -2.50 24.53
C THR A 388 8.53 -3.86 24.03
N THR A 389 7.27 -4.21 24.28
CA THR A 389 6.67 -5.48 23.85
C THR A 389 6.29 -5.47 22.37
N SER A 390 5.91 -4.31 21.83
CA SER A 390 5.50 -4.10 20.43
C SER A 390 6.66 -3.81 19.47
N GLY A 391 7.92 -3.94 19.89
CA GLY A 391 9.07 -3.55 19.07
C GLY A 391 9.26 -2.03 18.85
N TYR A 392 8.31 -1.18 19.31
CA TYR A 392 8.36 0.28 19.10
C TYR A 392 9.62 0.94 19.69
N SER A 393 10.24 0.34 20.70
CA SER A 393 11.56 0.76 21.21
C SER A 393 12.70 0.60 20.21
N GLU A 394 12.66 -0.45 19.37
CA GLU A 394 13.66 -0.69 18.33
C GLU A 394 13.36 0.16 17.07
N LEU A 395 12.09 0.42 16.76
CA LEU A 395 11.70 1.45 15.78
C LEU A 395 12.22 2.83 16.18
N GLN A 396 11.96 3.29 17.41
CA GLN A 396 12.45 4.57 17.90
C GLN A 396 13.98 4.67 17.86
N LYS A 397 14.68 3.62 18.27
CA LYS A 397 16.15 3.51 18.20
C LYS A 397 16.66 3.66 16.75
N ASN A 398 16.03 2.96 15.80
CA ASN A 398 16.38 3.03 14.37
C ASN A 398 16.06 4.38 13.70
N ALA A 399 15.08 5.13 14.23
CA ALA A 399 14.70 6.46 13.74
C ALA A 399 15.43 7.61 14.46
N SER A 400 16.04 7.36 15.63
CA SER A 400 16.54 8.42 16.55
C SER A 400 17.59 9.38 15.98
N THR A 401 18.28 9.02 14.89
CA THR A 401 19.26 9.87 14.19
C THR A 401 18.84 10.22 12.76
N TYR A 402 17.58 9.99 12.39
CA TYR A 402 17.08 10.15 11.02
C TYR A 402 16.79 11.62 10.69
N ASN A 403 17.22 12.09 9.52
CA ASN A 403 17.33 13.52 9.21
C ASN A 403 16.14 14.15 8.47
N ILE A 404 15.18 13.35 8.04
CA ILE A 404 13.92 13.75 7.41
C ILE A 404 12.74 13.27 8.27
N PRO A 405 11.52 13.83 8.13
CA PRO A 405 10.38 13.41 8.94
C PRO A 405 10.06 11.94 8.73
N ILE A 406 9.66 11.29 9.81
CA ILE A 406 9.18 9.91 9.81
C ILE A 406 7.85 9.83 10.57
N PHE A 407 6.89 9.04 10.08
CA PHE A 407 5.61 8.78 10.74
C PHE A 407 5.08 7.39 10.37
N PHE A 408 4.00 6.94 11.00
CA PHE A 408 3.36 5.68 10.61
C PHE A 408 2.25 5.93 9.59
N SER A 409 2.41 5.41 8.37
CA SER A 409 1.43 5.53 7.27
C SER A 409 0.22 4.63 7.45
N GLU A 410 0.36 3.56 8.23
CA GLU A 410 -0.73 2.70 8.71
C GLU A 410 -0.39 2.14 10.11
N THR A 411 -1.40 2.01 10.97
CA THR A 411 -1.35 1.45 12.35
C THR A 411 -2.73 0.89 12.73
N GLY A 412 -2.82 0.19 13.87
CA GLY A 412 -4.11 -0.28 14.43
C GLY A 412 -4.40 -1.77 14.18
N CYS A 413 -3.44 -2.65 14.48
CA CYS A 413 -3.55 -4.11 14.38
C CYS A 413 -4.85 -4.68 14.98
N ASN A 414 -5.62 -5.43 14.19
CA ASN A 414 -6.93 -5.96 14.57
C ASN A 414 -6.93 -7.45 14.98
N THR A 415 -5.77 -8.07 15.20
CA THR A 415 -5.66 -9.50 15.61
C THR A 415 -6.19 -9.77 17.02
N VAL A 416 -6.26 -8.74 17.85
CA VAL A 416 -6.94 -8.72 19.16
C VAL A 416 -7.99 -7.63 19.11
N GLN A 417 -9.25 -8.01 19.34
CA GLN A 417 -10.41 -7.10 19.28
C GLN A 417 -11.15 -7.05 20.62
N PRO A 418 -11.77 -5.91 20.98
CA PRO A 418 -11.73 -4.63 20.26
C PRO A 418 -10.36 -3.94 20.32
N ARG A 419 -10.08 -3.04 19.37
CA ARG A 419 -8.81 -2.30 19.34
C ARG A 419 -8.82 -1.19 20.39
N THR A 420 -7.78 -1.17 21.23
CA THR A 420 -7.62 -0.21 22.33
C THR A 420 -6.84 1.05 21.93
N PHE A 421 -6.15 1.01 20.78
CA PHE A 421 -5.30 2.07 20.24
C PHE A 421 -4.24 2.58 21.24
N GLY A 422 -3.72 1.68 22.09
CA GLY A 422 -2.71 2.00 23.11
C GLY A 422 -1.35 2.42 22.55
N ASP A 423 -1.03 2.01 21.33
CA ASP A 423 0.10 2.45 20.51
C ASP A 423 0.16 3.97 20.35
N GLN A 424 -1.00 4.61 20.18
CA GLN A 424 -1.11 6.06 20.02
C GLN A 424 -0.51 6.80 21.22
N SER A 425 -0.65 6.25 22.44
CA SER A 425 -0.06 6.82 23.66
C SER A 425 1.48 6.79 23.69
N ALA A 426 2.10 5.87 22.95
CA ALA A 426 3.54 5.84 22.76
C ALA A 426 3.97 6.80 21.64
N ILE A 427 3.25 6.80 20.52
CA ILE A 427 3.54 7.60 19.31
C ILE A 427 3.53 9.11 19.60
N PHE A 428 2.47 9.60 20.26
CA PHE A 428 2.31 11.01 20.60
C PHE A 428 2.88 11.38 21.99
N GLY A 429 3.50 10.43 22.68
CA GLY A 429 4.11 10.63 24.01
C GLY A 429 5.62 10.91 23.95
N ASP A 430 6.18 11.27 25.11
CA ASP A 430 7.58 11.71 25.32
C ASP A 430 8.68 10.80 24.72
N LYS A 431 8.36 9.53 24.45
CA LYS A 431 9.31 8.55 23.91
C LYS A 431 9.50 8.61 22.40
N MET A 432 8.50 9.11 21.65
CA MET A 432 8.48 9.05 20.19
C MET A 432 8.16 10.39 19.55
N ALA A 433 7.38 11.27 20.20
CA ALA A 433 6.89 12.51 19.58
C ALA A 433 7.98 13.54 19.19
N ASP A 434 9.23 13.40 19.64
CA ASP A 434 10.33 14.23 19.10
C ASP A 434 10.88 13.72 17.76
N THR A 435 10.75 12.42 17.49
CA THR A 435 11.26 11.74 16.29
C THR A 435 10.15 11.42 15.28
N TRP A 436 9.05 10.83 15.75
CA TRP A 436 7.91 10.43 14.93
C TRP A 436 6.87 11.55 14.87
N SER A 437 6.48 11.92 13.66
CA SER A 437 5.53 12.98 13.35
C SER A 437 4.07 12.48 13.37
N GLY A 438 3.75 11.47 14.18
CA GLY A 438 2.40 10.91 14.35
C GLY A 438 2.13 9.61 13.59
N SER A 439 0.85 9.34 13.32
CA SER A 439 0.36 8.08 12.74
C SER A 439 -1.00 8.22 12.03
N ILE A 440 -1.23 7.32 11.09
CA ILE A 440 -2.50 7.12 10.39
C ILE A 440 -3.08 5.75 10.81
N ILE A 441 -4.36 5.69 11.13
CA ILE A 441 -5.08 4.46 11.46
C ILE A 441 -5.61 3.79 10.19
N TYR A 442 -5.36 2.49 10.05
CA TYR A 442 -6.02 1.65 9.05
C TYR A 442 -7.27 0.98 9.69
N GLU A 443 -8.50 1.26 9.25
CA GLU A 443 -8.93 2.27 8.27
C GLU A 443 -10.28 2.89 8.65
N TRP A 444 -10.79 3.80 7.81
CA TRP A 444 -12.07 4.47 8.04
C TRP A 444 -13.26 3.51 7.91
N ILE A 445 -13.43 2.87 6.74
CA ILE A 445 -14.60 2.03 6.41
C ILE A 445 -14.46 0.58 6.89
N GLU A 446 -15.54 0.01 7.41
CA GLU A 446 -15.59 -1.40 7.82
C GLU A 446 -15.93 -2.35 6.66
N GLU A 447 -14.98 -3.23 6.35
CA GLU A 447 -15.03 -4.17 5.23
C GLU A 447 -14.85 -5.64 5.66
N ALA A 448 -14.52 -6.54 4.72
CA ALA A 448 -14.24 -7.95 5.01
C ALA A 448 -12.97 -8.19 5.83
N ASN A 449 -12.10 -7.18 5.94
CA ASN A 449 -10.85 -7.21 6.69
C ASN A 449 -11.05 -6.91 8.20
N ASN A 450 -12.19 -6.32 8.59
CA ASN A 450 -12.55 -5.92 9.95
C ASN A 450 -11.60 -4.84 10.54
N TYR A 451 -11.15 -3.88 9.71
CA TYR A 451 -10.26 -2.78 10.11
C TYR A 451 -10.96 -1.43 10.28
N GLY A 452 -12.25 -1.31 9.95
CA GLY A 452 -12.96 -0.04 9.95
C GLY A 452 -13.21 0.56 11.32
N ILE A 453 -13.42 1.88 11.35
CA ILE A 453 -13.94 2.60 12.52
C ILE A 453 -15.32 3.23 12.26
N VAL A 454 -15.83 3.22 11.02
CA VAL A 454 -17.22 3.55 10.67
C VAL A 454 -17.82 2.53 9.69
N SER A 455 -19.15 2.49 9.62
CA SER A 455 -19.90 1.69 8.66
C SER A 455 -21.09 2.47 8.09
N TYR A 456 -21.45 2.24 6.83
CA TYR A 456 -22.59 2.92 6.18
C TYR A 456 -23.88 2.07 6.19
N GLY A 457 -23.91 1.02 7.01
CA GLY A 457 -25.04 0.10 7.14
C GLY A 457 -24.59 -1.35 7.26
N ALA A 458 -25.55 -2.25 7.42
CA ALA A 458 -25.28 -3.69 7.45
C ALA A 458 -24.89 -4.21 6.05
N LYS A 459 -24.00 -5.21 6.01
CA LYS A 459 -23.62 -5.89 4.77
C LYS A 459 -24.84 -6.46 4.04
N VAL A 460 -24.95 -6.18 2.75
CA VAL A 460 -26.00 -6.67 1.85
C VAL A 460 -25.53 -7.87 1.02
N ASP A 461 -26.48 -8.55 0.37
CA ASP A 461 -26.16 -9.54 -0.67
C ASP A 461 -25.57 -8.81 -1.90
N ALA A 462 -24.34 -9.12 -2.28
CA ALA A 462 -23.65 -8.53 -3.43
C ALA A 462 -24.34 -8.81 -4.79
N THR A 463 -25.32 -9.71 -4.83
CA THR A 463 -26.18 -9.95 -6.02
C THR A 463 -27.47 -9.11 -6.03
N ALA A 464 -27.75 -8.34 -4.98
CA ALA A 464 -28.89 -7.44 -4.92
C ALA A 464 -28.73 -6.23 -5.87
N SER A 465 -29.85 -5.71 -6.38
CA SER A 465 -29.82 -4.59 -7.32
C SER A 465 -29.33 -3.31 -6.65
N GLY A 466 -28.18 -2.79 -7.11
CA GLY A 466 -27.53 -1.61 -6.53
C GLY A 466 -26.62 -1.91 -5.34
N ALA A 467 -26.35 -3.18 -5.02
CA ALA A 467 -25.35 -3.54 -4.01
C ALA A 467 -23.91 -3.29 -4.54
N PRO A 468 -22.99 -2.83 -3.67
CA PRO A 468 -21.55 -2.85 -3.97
C PRO A 468 -21.02 -4.28 -4.22
N PRO A 469 -19.94 -4.46 -5.00
CA PRO A 469 -19.50 -5.79 -5.48
C PRO A 469 -19.10 -6.79 -4.39
N ASP A 470 -18.77 -6.29 -3.20
CA ASP A 470 -18.35 -7.02 -2.00
C ASP A 470 -19.48 -7.17 -0.96
N GLY A 471 -20.60 -6.46 -1.16
CA GLY A 471 -21.75 -6.34 -0.27
C GLY A 471 -21.63 -5.28 0.83
N TYR A 472 -20.56 -4.49 0.93
CA TYR A 472 -20.39 -3.47 1.97
C TYR A 472 -20.92 -2.11 1.48
N PRO A 473 -21.91 -1.49 2.15
CA PRO A 473 -22.32 -0.12 1.83
C PRO A 473 -21.13 0.85 1.98
N ARG A 474 -20.90 1.66 0.95
CA ARG A 474 -19.76 2.61 0.83
C ARG A 474 -20.20 4.09 0.80
N SER A 475 -21.47 4.37 1.12
CA SER A 475 -22.02 5.72 1.19
C SER A 475 -23.30 5.80 2.01
N GLY A 476 -23.59 6.99 2.55
CA GLY A 476 -24.64 7.27 3.53
C GLY A 476 -24.07 7.99 4.75
N THR A 477 -24.86 8.11 5.81
CA THR A 477 -24.38 8.62 7.11
C THR A 477 -23.43 7.61 7.75
N PRO A 478 -22.15 7.94 8.02
CA PRO A 478 -21.24 7.03 8.68
C PRO A 478 -21.71 6.76 10.12
N THR A 479 -21.73 5.49 10.49
CA THR A 479 -22.10 5.01 11.83
C THR A 479 -20.84 4.46 12.52
N PRO A 480 -20.38 5.08 13.63
CA PRO A 480 -19.22 4.61 14.38
C PRO A 480 -19.27 3.13 14.75
N VAL A 481 -18.20 2.40 14.43
CA VAL A 481 -17.98 1.01 14.86
C VAL A 481 -17.56 1.04 16.34
N SER A 482 -18.35 0.37 17.17
CA SER A 482 -18.19 0.38 18.63
C SER A 482 -17.54 -0.92 19.12
N PRO A 483 -16.56 -0.86 20.03
CA PRO A 483 -16.05 0.34 20.72
C PRO A 483 -14.85 1.01 20.04
N ASP A 484 -14.33 0.48 18.93
CA ASP A 484 -13.08 0.95 18.29
C ASP A 484 -13.02 2.46 18.04
N PHE A 485 -14.05 3.05 17.42
CA PHE A 485 -14.11 4.51 17.19
C PHE A 485 -14.04 5.31 18.51
N SER A 486 -14.80 4.86 19.53
CA SER A 486 -14.80 5.50 20.86
C SER A 486 -13.48 5.31 21.61
N ASN A 487 -12.76 4.21 21.39
CA ASN A 487 -11.44 3.97 21.96
C ASN A 487 -10.42 4.92 21.34
N LEU A 488 -10.36 4.99 20.01
CA LEU A 488 -9.46 5.89 19.27
C LEU A 488 -9.70 7.36 19.63
N LYS A 489 -10.96 7.81 19.62
CA LYS A 489 -11.36 9.15 20.05
C LYS A 489 -10.90 9.45 21.48
N SER A 490 -11.02 8.50 22.40
CA SER A 490 -10.61 8.66 23.80
C SER A 490 -9.08 8.80 23.95
N GLN A 491 -8.29 8.10 23.13
CA GLN A 491 -6.84 8.31 23.07
C GLN A 491 -6.52 9.73 22.56
N TRP A 492 -6.98 10.05 21.34
CA TRP A 492 -6.62 11.30 20.66
C TRP A 492 -7.11 12.58 21.36
N ALA A 493 -8.20 12.51 22.14
CA ALA A 493 -8.69 13.62 22.96
C ALA A 493 -7.73 14.03 24.10
N THR A 494 -6.77 13.17 24.47
CA THR A 494 -5.78 13.46 25.54
C THR A 494 -4.35 13.71 25.00
N LEU A 495 -4.05 13.19 23.80
CA LEU A 495 -2.71 13.20 23.22
C LEU A 495 -2.45 14.48 22.42
N THR A 496 -1.85 15.47 23.07
CA THR A 496 -1.51 16.79 22.49
C THR A 496 -0.01 17.08 22.63
N PRO A 497 0.85 16.54 21.76
CA PRO A 497 2.29 16.82 21.81
C PRO A 497 2.56 18.30 21.55
N THR A 498 3.42 18.93 22.36
CA THR A 498 3.67 20.38 22.28
C THR A 498 4.50 20.80 21.07
N GLY A 499 5.28 19.87 20.50
CA GLY A 499 6.20 20.13 19.39
C GLY A 499 7.23 21.23 19.66
N VAL A 500 7.72 21.82 18.56
CA VAL A 500 8.61 22.99 18.56
C VAL A 500 8.17 23.97 17.46
N LYS A 501 8.35 25.27 17.65
CA LYS A 501 8.08 26.26 16.58
C LYS A 501 9.14 26.18 15.48
N LYS A 502 8.72 26.31 14.21
CA LYS A 502 9.58 26.30 13.00
C LYS A 502 10.73 27.31 13.06
N SER A 503 10.53 28.44 13.74
CA SER A 503 11.54 29.48 13.99
C SER A 503 12.57 29.12 15.05
N ALA A 504 12.20 28.32 16.05
CA ALA A 504 13.09 27.84 17.12
C ALA A 504 13.83 26.55 16.75
N TYR A 505 13.26 25.72 15.87
CA TYR A 505 13.89 24.47 15.44
C TYR A 505 15.15 24.74 14.58
N SER A 506 16.26 24.08 14.94
CA SER A 506 17.54 24.17 14.21
C SER A 506 18.01 22.74 13.89
N PRO A 507 17.86 22.26 12.64
CA PRO A 507 18.24 20.90 12.26
C PRO A 507 19.75 20.67 12.40
N SER A 508 20.13 19.60 13.12
CA SER A 508 21.52 19.17 13.30
C SER A 508 21.81 17.75 12.80
N LEU A 509 20.77 17.00 12.41
CA LEU A 509 20.89 15.64 11.88
C LEU A 509 21.30 15.67 10.40
N THR A 510 22.22 14.79 10.02
CA THR A 510 22.74 14.62 8.66
C THR A 510 22.19 13.36 8.01
N ALA A 511 22.21 13.30 6.67
CA ALA A 511 21.86 12.08 5.93
C ALA A 511 22.57 10.83 6.51
N PRO A 512 21.86 9.69 6.69
CA PRO A 512 22.47 8.44 7.13
C PRO A 512 23.44 7.91 6.06
N ALA A 513 24.33 7.00 6.46
CA ALA A 513 25.08 6.21 5.49
C ALA A 513 24.12 5.32 4.67
N CYS A 514 24.39 5.15 3.38
CA CYS A 514 23.68 4.14 2.58
C CYS A 514 24.09 2.75 3.07
N PRO A 515 23.17 1.77 3.12
CA PRO A 515 23.51 0.43 3.59
C PRO A 515 24.50 -0.27 2.64
N GLU A 516 25.39 -1.07 3.22
CA GLU A 516 26.25 -2.01 2.48
C GLU A 516 25.44 -3.25 2.06
N LEU A 517 25.89 -3.93 1.00
CA LEU A 517 25.21 -5.14 0.52
C LEU A 517 25.27 -6.27 1.55
N THR A 518 24.13 -6.92 1.77
CA THR A 518 23.98 -8.13 2.58
C THR A 518 23.21 -9.18 1.77
N GLU A 519 23.92 -10.21 1.28
CA GLU A 519 23.36 -11.23 0.37
C GLU A 519 22.06 -11.87 0.92
N GLY A 520 21.01 -11.91 0.10
CA GLY A 520 19.68 -12.41 0.44
C GLY A 520 18.80 -11.44 1.24
N VAL A 521 19.35 -10.31 1.72
CA VAL A 521 18.67 -9.38 2.64
C VAL A 521 18.60 -7.96 2.08
N TRP A 522 19.69 -7.47 1.49
CA TRP A 522 19.81 -6.14 0.92
C TRP A 522 20.83 -6.13 -0.24
N GLU A 523 20.34 -6.14 -1.47
CA GLU A 523 21.09 -6.35 -2.73
C GLU A 523 21.54 -5.03 -3.40
N VAL A 524 21.71 -3.95 -2.63
CA VAL A 524 22.09 -2.62 -3.14
C VAL A 524 23.28 -2.09 -2.34
N ASN A 525 24.43 -1.92 -2.98
CA ASN A 525 25.68 -1.64 -2.30
C ASN A 525 26.02 -0.14 -2.24
N GLY A 526 25.64 0.52 -1.14
CA GLY A 526 25.93 1.93 -0.90
C GLY A 526 25.10 2.88 -1.77
N ASN A 527 25.62 4.10 -2.03
CA ASN A 527 24.94 5.10 -2.87
C ASN A 527 25.13 4.78 -4.36
N VAL A 528 24.45 3.74 -4.84
CA VAL A 528 24.44 3.38 -6.27
C VAL A 528 23.91 4.52 -7.12
N ALA A 529 24.39 4.62 -8.37
CA ALA A 529 23.75 5.49 -9.35
C ALA A 529 22.30 5.02 -9.56
N LEU A 530 21.35 5.95 -9.47
CA LEU A 530 19.95 5.66 -9.80
C LEU A 530 19.82 5.28 -11.28
N PRO A 531 18.79 4.49 -11.65
CA PRO A 531 18.54 4.20 -13.05
C PRO A 531 18.21 5.47 -13.85
N THR A 532 18.20 5.32 -15.17
CA THR A 532 17.70 6.34 -16.11
C THR A 532 16.29 6.01 -16.56
N LEU A 533 15.41 7.00 -16.66
CA LEU A 533 13.99 6.85 -17.02
C LEU A 533 13.79 5.87 -18.20
N GLY A 534 13.04 4.79 -17.95
CA GLY A 534 12.79 3.69 -18.89
C GLY A 534 13.75 2.50 -18.82
N GLN A 535 14.81 2.56 -18.00
CA GLN A 535 15.79 1.49 -17.82
C GLN A 535 15.21 0.33 -17.02
N LYS A 536 14.76 -0.71 -17.71
CA LYS A 536 14.24 -1.93 -17.08
C LYS A 536 15.31 -2.66 -16.28
N PHE A 537 14.91 -3.25 -15.15
CA PHE A 537 15.79 -4.08 -14.35
C PHE A 537 16.21 -5.35 -15.11
N ASP A 538 17.52 -5.55 -15.26
CA ASP A 538 18.12 -6.71 -15.91
C ASP A 538 19.40 -7.18 -15.18
N SER A 539 20.13 -8.14 -15.76
CA SER A 539 21.38 -8.65 -15.18
C SER A 539 22.53 -7.63 -15.16
N SER A 540 22.52 -6.63 -16.04
CA SER A 540 23.49 -5.53 -16.06
C SER A 540 23.18 -4.53 -14.94
N VAL A 541 21.91 -4.11 -14.80
CA VAL A 541 21.44 -3.25 -13.71
C VAL A 541 21.71 -3.93 -12.36
N ARG A 542 21.36 -5.21 -12.21
CA ARG A 542 21.67 -6.00 -11.00
C ARG A 542 23.17 -5.98 -10.68
N SER A 543 24.02 -6.23 -11.68
CA SER A 543 25.48 -6.25 -11.47
C SER A 543 26.02 -4.87 -11.07
N SER A 544 25.43 -3.78 -11.58
CA SER A 544 25.79 -2.41 -11.22
C SER A 544 25.40 -2.06 -9.78
N ILE A 545 24.18 -2.42 -9.34
CA ILE A 545 23.72 -2.10 -7.98
C ILE A 545 24.36 -2.97 -6.90
N THR A 546 24.75 -4.22 -7.20
CA THR A 546 25.48 -5.07 -6.24
C THR A 546 26.97 -4.77 -6.19
N ALA A 547 27.60 -4.38 -7.31
CA ALA A 547 28.99 -3.90 -7.31
C ALA A 547 29.15 -2.59 -6.52
N GLY A 548 28.11 -1.74 -6.52
CA GLY A 548 28.10 -0.47 -5.80
C GLY A 548 28.80 0.66 -6.53
N ALA A 549 28.85 1.84 -5.89
CA ALA A 549 29.60 2.96 -6.41
C ALA A 549 31.12 2.71 -6.29
N THR A 550 31.73 2.19 -7.35
CA THR A 550 33.21 2.10 -7.44
C THR A 550 33.82 3.48 -7.26
N GLY A 551 34.65 3.67 -6.23
CA GLY A 551 35.21 4.96 -5.86
C GLY A 551 35.89 5.66 -7.05
N ALA A 552 35.39 6.84 -7.42
CA ALA A 552 35.85 7.57 -8.60
C ALA A 552 37.32 8.01 -8.46
N SER A 553 38.23 7.27 -9.08
CA SER A 553 39.68 7.52 -9.03
C SER A 553 40.37 7.02 -10.29
N GLY A 554 40.32 7.84 -11.34
CA GLY A 554 40.86 7.55 -12.67
C GLY A 554 39.84 6.87 -13.60
N VAL A 555 39.77 7.18 -14.90
CA VAL A 555 40.53 8.17 -15.68
C VAL A 555 39.57 8.91 -16.62
N ALA A 556 39.57 10.24 -16.58
CA ALA A 556 38.87 11.04 -17.57
C ALA A 556 39.60 10.97 -18.92
N ALA A 557 39.13 10.10 -19.82
CA ALA A 557 39.64 9.98 -21.18
C ALA A 557 39.20 11.21 -22.00
N SER A 558 39.98 12.29 -21.96
CA SER A 558 39.71 13.52 -22.70
C SER A 558 39.76 13.29 -24.21
N ALA A 559 38.61 13.30 -24.88
CA ALA A 559 38.52 13.26 -26.33
C ALA A 559 39.04 14.57 -26.93
N SER A 560 40.23 14.53 -27.53
CA SER A 560 40.93 15.72 -28.05
C SER A 560 40.24 16.33 -29.28
N ALA A 561 39.46 17.40 -29.07
CA ALA A 561 39.05 18.29 -30.15
C ALA A 561 40.27 19.15 -30.60
N SER A 562 40.70 18.97 -31.84
CA SER A 562 41.89 19.67 -32.37
C SER A 562 41.58 21.11 -32.80
N ALA A 563 42.27 22.09 -32.20
CA ALA A 563 42.23 23.49 -32.60
C ALA A 563 43.66 24.06 -32.79
N THR A 564 43.83 24.93 -33.78
CA THR A 564 45.16 25.21 -34.39
C THR A 564 45.97 26.27 -33.64
N LYS A 565 47.29 26.07 -33.59
CA LYS A 565 48.28 26.96 -32.95
C LYS A 565 48.35 28.36 -33.57
N SER A 566 48.59 29.38 -32.73
CA SER A 566 49.54 30.47 -33.01
C SER A 566 49.96 31.17 -31.71
N GLY A 567 51.10 31.89 -31.74
CA GLY A 567 51.59 32.71 -30.62
C GLY A 567 52.50 31.95 -29.64
N ALA A 568 53.77 32.37 -29.53
CA ALA A 568 54.73 31.80 -28.60
C ALA A 568 55.61 32.91 -27.99
N ALA A 569 55.73 32.93 -26.66
CA ALA A 569 56.82 33.58 -25.94
C ALA A 569 56.94 33.05 -24.50
N SER A 570 58.17 33.04 -24.00
CA SER A 570 58.62 32.79 -22.62
C SER A 570 59.88 33.67 -22.43
N PRO A 571 60.43 33.93 -21.22
CA PRO A 571 60.38 33.03 -20.05
C PRO A 571 60.33 33.67 -18.64
N ALA A 572 60.22 32.77 -17.66
CA ALA A 572 60.88 32.75 -16.33
C ALA A 572 60.76 33.92 -15.33
N LYS A 573 60.34 33.55 -14.10
CA LYS A 573 61.16 33.76 -12.90
C LYS A 573 60.85 32.72 -11.81
N GLU A 574 61.89 32.03 -11.31
CA GLU A 574 61.82 31.33 -10.02
C GLU A 574 61.80 32.34 -8.87
N VAL A 575 61.14 32.00 -7.77
CA VAL A 575 61.55 32.43 -6.42
C VAL A 575 61.52 31.21 -5.49
N LYS A 576 62.68 30.83 -4.97
CA LYS A 576 62.81 29.87 -3.86
C LYS A 576 62.73 30.64 -2.53
N GLY A 577 62.03 30.10 -1.54
CA GLY A 577 62.00 30.72 -0.20
C GLY A 577 61.26 29.90 0.86
N MET A 578 62.03 29.20 1.69
CA MET A 578 61.74 28.81 3.09
C MET A 578 60.33 28.27 3.45
N GLY A 579 60.28 27.00 3.86
CA GLY A 579 59.37 26.56 4.92
C GLY A 579 60.14 26.36 6.24
N VAL A 580 59.50 26.60 7.38
CA VAL A 580 59.81 26.07 8.73
C VAL A 580 58.65 26.45 9.66
N GLY A 581 58.21 25.51 10.50
CA GLY A 581 57.01 25.67 11.36
C GLY A 581 55.70 25.35 10.63
N LEU A 582 54.68 24.78 11.26
CA LEU A 582 54.49 24.49 12.69
C LEU A 582 53.96 23.06 12.91
N ALA A 583 54.80 22.17 13.43
CA ALA A 583 54.36 20.88 13.98
C ALA A 583 54.27 21.01 15.51
N GLY A 584 53.05 21.05 16.08
CA GLY A 584 52.90 21.38 17.50
C GLY A 584 51.49 21.34 18.11
N VAL A 585 50.54 20.56 17.56
CA VAL A 585 49.15 20.50 18.07
C VAL A 585 48.60 19.06 18.20
N LEU A 586 49.48 18.05 18.29
CA LEU A 586 49.11 16.61 18.39
C LEU A 586 49.83 15.87 19.52
N ALA A 587 49.96 16.51 20.70
CA ALA A 587 50.61 15.92 21.88
C ALA A 587 50.01 16.41 23.21
N GLY A 588 48.69 16.64 23.28
CA GLY A 588 48.02 17.30 24.42
C GLY A 588 46.82 16.59 25.04
N ALA A 589 46.47 15.38 24.57
CA ALA A 589 45.20 14.70 24.93
C ALA A 589 45.37 13.23 25.35
N VAL A 590 46.53 12.86 25.93
CA VAL A 590 46.79 11.53 26.51
C VAL A 590 47.43 11.67 27.89
N TYR A 591 46.83 12.51 28.74
CA TYR A 591 47.14 12.57 30.18
C TYR A 591 45.86 12.59 31.04
N TRP A 592 44.86 11.84 30.60
CA TRP A 592 43.81 11.25 31.43
C TRP A 592 43.35 9.99 30.68
N LEU A 593 43.83 8.83 31.13
CA LEU A 593 43.54 7.49 30.64
C LEU A 593 42.93 6.68 31.79
#